data_AF-C3L4L1-F1
#
_entry.id   AF-C3L4L1-F1
#
_cell.length_a   1.000
_cell.length_b   1.000
_cell.length_c   1.000
_cell.angle_alpha   90.00
_cell.angle_beta   90.00
_cell.angle_gamma   90.00
#
_symmetry.space_group_name_H-M   'P 1'
#
loop_
_entity.id
_entity.type
_entity.pdbx_description
1 polymer ?
#
loop_
_entity_poly.entity_id
_entity_poly.type
_entity_poly.pdbx_seq_one_letter_code
_entity_poly.pdbx_strand_id
1 'polypeptide(L)'
;MFVPTQASTLQNISPTTDETISSDKPKEPRTVVLQVPLDKHGVVTVHLTPTEKEKLKDYLDTTSMDKFLATLLEAIRDKELTIRNAARDAMSHLFVTEPSLANTKTLQLIGKHFLQGDADLWLCQGLDVLTSFAERNHKLAPAGVKLGFKIIEKQMIAKRPVGLNNEMALLFFISKAITFNPNCVSTLIQIAEKDMKVSQEDRNGYYRYLILFMLGAVEPLKVIEKNPAYIQALFKISFTYYPDHSNNVNFTIKDLFSKVEKMNPAYSKDIFETLLHKTRTQIKRKEFNEIILTINKLSLMVSVNAAYAPEVLPVALQLLQSNVLMSTRSFPILASIVDIKYDTYDQQVFHALLKEIAVKEKQDDLTMPTMLLILRTLIERHPALAKEAIIPVSQLVTILDYDYKHSPKLKTLASIIKTDPTTLPQALKVANQKLASTDDLVCSNGLALLTFLAGKDPAHYEPIFQLAADLVTNKNWRVRFHALRVVEVLVGLYPACEQRTVSIASQAFQDKEIIARKRVLFILQALVKANTTYIPQVCEIARQAVQDRNEEIRRLNISLLAAILQAEPSYAQEPSFKSILEQAQLDKNKDIRKLADNLSST
;
A
#
# COMPACT_ATOMS: atom_id res chain seq x y z
N MET A 1 1.71 -3.82 3.19
CA MET A 1 0.29 -3.83 3.57
C MET A 1 0.18 -2.90 4.77
N PHE A 2 -0.14 -1.62 4.55
CA PHE A 2 -0.41 -0.66 5.63
C PHE A 2 -1.92 -0.65 5.81
N VAL A 3 -2.38 -1.10 6.97
CA VAL A 3 -3.78 -1.04 7.37
C VAL A 3 -4.09 0.40 7.77
N PRO A 4 -5.10 1.07 7.21
CA PRO A 4 -5.55 2.35 7.71
C PRO A 4 -6.33 2.11 9.00
N THR A 5 -5.77 2.51 10.14
CA THR A 5 -6.49 2.56 11.40
C THR A 5 -7.61 3.58 11.27
N GLN A 6 -8.83 3.09 11.42
CA GLN A 6 -10.07 3.86 11.38
C GLN A 6 -10.05 4.93 12.48
N ALA A 7 -10.19 6.19 12.08
CA ALA A 7 -10.56 7.28 12.96
C ALA A 7 -12.07 7.17 13.24
N SER A 8 -12.45 6.33 14.19
CA SER A 8 -13.83 6.20 14.65
C SER A 8 -13.88 5.75 16.11
N THR A 9 -13.66 6.70 17.03
CA THR A 9 -14.23 6.72 18.40
C THR A 9 -13.85 8.02 19.12
N LEU A 10 -14.58 9.09 18.84
CA LEU A 10 -14.76 10.19 19.79
C LEU A 10 -16.24 10.57 19.77
N GLN A 11 -17.06 9.72 20.41
CA GLN A 11 -18.40 10.07 20.84
C GLN A 11 -18.56 9.69 22.31
N ASN A 12 -19.16 10.63 23.04
CA ASN A 12 -19.72 10.52 24.38
C ASN A 12 -18.75 10.42 25.57
N ILE A 13 -18.30 11.59 26.01
CA ILE A 13 -18.20 11.85 27.46
C ILE A 13 -19.11 13.06 27.73
N SER A 14 -20.30 12.80 28.25
CA SER A 14 -21.13 13.84 28.88
C SER A 14 -20.48 14.25 30.20
N PRO A 15 -20.59 15.53 30.61
CA PRO A 15 -20.03 16.00 31.86
C PRO A 15 -20.93 15.55 33.02
N THR A 16 -20.45 14.66 33.87
CA THR A 16 -21.04 14.47 35.20
C THR A 16 -20.63 15.63 36.09
N THR A 17 -21.60 16.50 36.35
CA THR A 17 -21.63 17.42 37.50
C THR A 17 -21.61 16.63 38.80
N ASP A 18 -20.72 17.05 39.70
CA ASP A 18 -20.78 17.00 41.17
C ASP A 18 -19.47 16.50 41.78
N GLU A 19 -18.49 17.40 41.88
CA GLU A 19 -17.61 17.43 43.03
C GLU A 19 -17.49 18.88 43.53
N THR A 20 -17.82 19.03 44.80
CA THR A 20 -17.83 20.22 45.63
C THR A 20 -16.68 21.18 45.39
N ILE A 21 -17.05 22.45 45.17
CA ILE A 21 -16.19 23.63 45.18
C ILE A 21 -15.51 23.75 46.54
N SER A 22 -14.21 23.42 46.60
CA SER A 22 -13.31 23.91 47.65
C SER A 22 -12.91 25.35 47.31
N SER A 23 -13.18 26.28 48.23
CA SER A 23 -12.99 27.72 48.10
C SER A 23 -11.53 28.16 48.32
N ASP A 24 -10.56 27.49 47.70
CA ASP A 24 -9.19 28.02 47.67
C ASP A 24 -9.00 28.86 46.41
N LYS A 25 -8.88 30.18 46.62
CA LYS A 25 -8.40 31.10 45.58
C LYS A 25 -7.10 30.52 44.99
N PRO A 26 -6.94 30.43 43.67
CA PRO A 26 -5.65 30.07 43.09
C PRO A 26 -4.66 31.16 43.51
N LYS A 27 -3.61 30.78 44.24
CA LYS A 27 -2.45 31.67 44.45
C LYS A 27 -1.89 31.99 43.06
N GLU A 28 -1.89 33.28 42.70
CA GLU A 28 -1.22 33.75 41.49
C GLU A 28 0.19 33.16 41.42
N PRO A 29 0.61 32.57 40.29
CA PRO A 29 1.98 32.11 40.14
C PRO A 29 2.89 33.33 40.31
N ARG A 30 3.86 33.26 41.23
CA ARG A 30 4.86 34.31 41.43
C ARG A 30 5.63 34.53 40.11
N THR A 31 5.26 35.52 39.32
CA THR A 31 5.98 35.90 38.10
C THR A 31 7.16 36.82 38.42
N VAL A 32 8.26 36.65 37.72
CA VAL A 32 9.39 37.57 37.72
C VAL A 32 9.18 38.63 36.64
N VAL A 33 9.34 39.90 37.04
CA VAL A 33 9.13 41.09 36.20
C VAL A 33 10.45 41.49 35.55
N LEU A 34 10.47 41.60 34.23
CA LEU A 34 11.55 42.18 33.44
C LEU A 34 11.07 43.47 32.78
N GLN A 35 11.90 44.51 32.79
CA GLN A 35 11.62 45.76 32.10
C GLN A 35 12.44 45.82 30.81
N VAL A 36 11.76 45.93 29.66
CA VAL A 36 12.38 45.97 28.34
C VAL A 36 12.03 47.30 27.65
N PRO A 37 13.02 48.10 27.19
CA PRO A 37 12.74 49.34 26.49
C PRO A 37 11.98 49.13 25.18
N LEU A 38 10.90 49.90 24.99
CA LEU A 38 10.10 49.97 23.77
C LEU A 38 10.28 51.36 23.14
N ASP A 39 11.08 51.43 22.07
CA ASP A 39 11.51 52.67 21.41
C ASP A 39 12.02 53.75 22.40
N LYS A 40 12.07 55.02 21.99
CA LYS A 40 12.68 56.10 22.80
C LYS A 40 11.85 56.56 24.00
N HIS A 41 10.62 56.05 24.19
CA HIS A 41 9.63 56.68 25.09
C HIS A 41 8.76 55.71 25.93
N GLY A 42 9.09 54.42 26.03
CA GLY A 42 8.33 53.47 26.85
C GLY A 42 9.12 52.27 27.36
N VAL A 43 8.59 51.59 28.38
CA VAL A 43 9.11 50.32 28.92
C VAL A 43 7.98 49.32 28.97
N VAL A 44 8.21 48.13 28.44
CA VAL A 44 7.29 46.99 28.50
C VAL A 44 7.67 46.11 29.68
N THR A 45 6.68 45.75 30.47
CA THR A 45 6.84 44.79 31.56
C THR A 45 6.59 43.38 31.03
N VAL A 46 7.64 42.55 31.02
CA VAL A 46 7.58 41.14 30.64
C VAL A 46 7.52 40.29 31.91
N HIS A 47 6.49 39.47 32.01
CA HIS A 47 6.33 38.52 33.11
C HIS A 47 6.82 37.15 32.66
N LEU A 48 7.81 36.61 33.35
CA LEU A 48 8.28 35.23 33.19
C LEU A 48 8.05 34.45 34.48
N THR A 49 7.71 33.18 34.40
CA THR A 49 7.79 32.29 35.56
C THR A 49 9.25 32.15 36.02
N PRO A 50 9.52 31.82 37.29
CA PRO A 50 10.88 31.61 37.77
C PRO A 50 11.63 30.52 36.97
N THR A 51 10.89 29.49 36.54
CA THR A 51 11.41 28.41 35.69
C THR A 51 11.75 28.91 34.29
N GLU A 52 10.90 29.72 33.66
CA GLU A 52 11.19 30.33 32.35
C GLU A 52 12.41 31.26 32.42
N LYS A 53 12.47 32.13 33.44
CA LYS A 53 13.61 33.04 33.62
C LYS A 53 14.92 32.27 33.77
N GLU A 54 14.93 31.21 34.57
CA GLU A 54 16.14 30.40 34.76
C GLU A 54 16.53 29.68 33.47
N LYS A 55 15.57 29.12 32.73
CA LYS A 55 15.81 28.43 31.47
C LYS A 55 16.26 29.36 30.33
N LEU A 56 15.83 30.61 30.35
CA LEU A 56 16.14 31.61 29.32
C LEU A 56 17.30 32.54 29.70
N LYS A 57 17.92 32.38 30.87
CA LYS A 57 18.90 33.35 31.41
C LYS A 57 20.05 33.69 30.46
N ASP A 58 20.49 32.72 29.66
CA ASP A 58 21.59 32.87 28.71
C ASP A 58 21.17 33.52 27.38
N TYR A 59 19.86 33.70 27.17
CA TYR A 59 19.26 34.27 25.96
C TYR A 59 18.74 35.71 26.16
N LEU A 60 18.28 36.10 27.34
CA LEU A 60 17.52 37.36 27.50
C LEU A 60 18.40 38.62 27.32
N ASP A 61 18.34 39.26 26.14
CA ASP A 61 18.92 40.59 25.88
C ASP A 61 17.82 41.66 26.00
N THR A 62 17.78 42.35 27.14
CA THR A 62 16.78 43.40 27.44
C THR A 62 17.21 44.80 26.98
N THR A 63 18.28 44.94 26.19
CA THR A 63 18.78 46.27 25.77
C THR A 63 17.85 47.00 24.80
N SER A 64 17.00 46.26 24.08
CA SER A 64 15.92 46.81 23.25
C SER A 64 14.88 45.72 22.97
N MET A 65 13.64 46.12 22.68
CA MET A 65 12.60 45.15 22.30
C MET A 65 12.97 44.30 21.07
N ASP A 66 13.64 44.88 20.06
CA ASP A 66 14.06 44.11 18.87
C ASP A 66 15.05 42.99 19.22
N LYS A 67 16.03 43.29 20.06
CA LYS A 67 17.02 42.31 20.51
C LYS A 67 16.38 41.27 21.41
N PHE A 68 15.49 41.70 22.30
CA PHE A 68 14.74 40.80 23.17
C PHE A 68 13.91 39.80 22.37
N LEU A 69 13.16 40.27 21.37
CA LEU A 69 12.40 39.40 20.46
C LEU A 69 13.32 38.48 19.65
N ALA A 70 14.47 38.98 19.18
CA ALA A 70 15.42 38.18 18.41
C ALA A 70 16.00 37.03 19.24
N THR A 71 16.40 37.28 20.49
CA THR A 71 16.98 36.23 21.32
C THR A 71 15.95 35.22 21.82
N LEU A 72 14.69 35.62 22.02
CA LEU A 72 13.61 34.66 22.24
C LEU A 72 13.37 33.77 21.02
N LEU A 73 13.41 34.34 19.80
CA LEU A 73 13.29 33.56 18.56
C LEU A 73 14.48 32.61 18.34
N GLU A 74 15.67 32.99 18.82
CA GLU A 74 16.84 32.12 18.85
C GLU A 74 16.66 30.97 19.85
N ALA A 75 16.16 31.25 21.06
CA ALA A 75 15.86 30.25 22.09
C ALA A 75 14.79 29.24 21.65
N ILE A 76 13.82 29.64 20.82
CA ILE A 76 12.86 28.69 20.21
C ILE A 76 13.57 27.63 19.36
N ARG A 77 14.77 27.91 18.85
CA ARG A 77 15.56 26.99 18.03
C ARG A 77 16.58 26.18 18.84
N ASP A 78 16.56 26.30 20.16
CA ASP A 78 17.45 25.55 21.05
C ASP A 78 17.23 24.02 20.90
N LYS A 79 18.26 23.22 21.20
CA LYS A 79 18.19 21.75 21.16
C LYS A 79 17.35 21.18 22.30
N GLU A 80 17.27 21.85 23.45
CA GLU A 80 16.49 21.45 24.62
C GLU A 80 15.02 21.89 24.48
N LEU A 81 14.09 20.92 24.52
CA LEU A 81 12.65 21.20 24.39
C LEU A 81 12.12 22.15 25.47
N THR A 82 12.69 22.11 26.68
CA THR A 82 12.23 22.96 27.79
C THR A 82 12.54 24.44 27.54
N ILE A 83 13.71 24.74 26.95
CA ILE A 83 14.11 26.10 26.55
C ILE A 83 13.19 26.60 25.43
N ARG A 84 12.92 25.75 24.42
CA ARG A 84 12.01 26.09 23.32
C ARG A 84 10.60 26.43 23.81
N ASN A 85 10.06 25.62 24.71
CA ASN A 85 8.72 25.83 25.27
C ASN A 85 8.67 27.12 26.09
N ALA A 86 9.66 27.38 26.95
CA ALA A 86 9.76 28.61 27.73
C ALA A 86 9.82 29.86 26.84
N ALA A 87 10.60 29.82 25.75
CA ALA A 87 10.69 30.94 24.81
C ALA A 87 9.37 31.17 24.06
N ARG A 88 8.70 30.08 23.64
CA ARG A 88 7.38 30.12 22.98
C ARG A 88 6.28 30.66 23.91
N ASP A 89 6.30 30.29 25.20
CA ASP A 89 5.36 30.78 26.20
C ASP A 89 5.60 32.28 26.49
N ALA A 90 6.86 32.67 26.69
CA ALA A 90 7.26 34.07 26.87
C ALA A 90 6.82 34.96 25.69
N MET A 91 7.05 34.50 24.45
CA MET A 91 6.62 35.22 23.25
C MET A 91 5.10 35.32 23.14
N SER A 92 4.38 34.24 23.43
CA SER A 92 2.91 34.23 23.37
C SER A 92 2.32 35.19 24.41
N HIS A 93 2.84 35.17 25.63
CA HIS A 93 2.46 36.11 26.69
C HIS A 93 2.75 37.56 26.29
N LEU A 94 3.92 37.83 25.70
CA LEU A 94 4.30 39.16 25.25
C LEU A 94 3.34 39.72 24.20
N PHE A 95 2.87 38.91 23.25
CA PHE A 95 1.85 39.34 22.29
C PHE A 95 0.48 39.59 22.94
N VAL A 96 0.17 38.91 24.04
CA VAL A 96 -1.05 39.19 24.82
C VAL A 96 -0.95 40.52 25.56
N THR A 97 0.17 40.77 26.24
CA THR A 97 0.36 41.99 27.04
C THR A 97 0.62 43.21 26.17
N GLU A 98 1.32 43.05 25.05
CA GLU A 98 1.69 44.13 24.13
C GLU A 98 1.32 43.79 22.67
N PRO A 99 0.03 43.87 22.30
CA PRO A 99 -0.43 43.52 20.95
C PRO A 99 0.21 44.34 19.82
N SER A 100 0.72 45.55 20.11
CA SER A 100 1.41 46.43 19.15
C SER A 100 2.68 45.80 18.56
N LEU A 101 3.27 44.82 19.26
CA LEU A 101 4.42 44.06 18.81
C LEU A 101 4.09 43.07 17.69
N ALA A 102 2.83 42.69 17.52
CA ALA A 102 2.40 41.90 16.37
C ALA A 102 2.32 42.80 15.12
N ASN A 103 3.47 43.19 14.56
CA ASN A 103 3.57 44.08 13.41
C ASN A 103 4.48 43.51 12.31
N THR A 104 4.61 44.23 11.19
CA THR A 104 5.38 43.79 10.02
C THR A 104 6.85 43.51 10.35
N LYS A 105 7.47 44.31 11.22
CA LYS A 105 8.89 44.17 11.59
C LYS A 105 9.10 42.88 12.38
N THR A 106 8.22 42.58 13.34
CA THR A 106 8.27 41.33 14.10
C THR A 106 8.03 40.12 13.20
N LEU A 107 7.08 40.18 12.26
CA LEU A 107 6.85 39.09 11.32
C LEU A 107 8.07 38.81 10.43
N GLN A 108 8.76 39.87 9.98
CA GLN A 108 10.03 39.73 9.24
C GLN A 108 11.12 39.11 10.12
N LEU A 109 11.17 39.47 11.40
CA LEU A 109 12.13 38.91 12.35
C LEU A 109 11.89 37.42 12.59
N ILE A 110 10.63 37.01 12.79
CA ILE A 110 10.23 35.60 12.86
C ILE A 110 10.70 34.86 11.61
N GLY A 111 10.42 35.41 10.43
CA GLY A 111 10.81 34.79 9.17
C GLY A 111 12.33 34.67 9.00
N LYS A 112 13.10 35.68 9.42
CA LYS A 112 14.57 35.63 9.39
C LYS A 112 15.10 34.46 10.22
N HIS A 113 14.56 34.23 11.42
CA HIS A 113 15.05 33.19 12.32
C HIS A 113 14.59 31.80 11.91
N PHE A 114 13.32 31.64 11.53
CA PHE A 114 12.74 30.33 11.22
C PHE A 114 13.01 29.87 9.78
N LEU A 115 13.37 30.78 8.88
CA LEU A 115 13.94 30.38 7.58
C LEU A 115 15.43 30.09 7.67
N GLN A 116 16.05 30.09 8.85
CA GLN A 116 17.46 29.72 9.06
C GLN A 116 17.54 28.43 9.91
N GLY A 117 18.44 27.51 9.54
CA GLY A 117 18.63 26.23 10.24
C GLY A 117 17.55 25.18 9.99
N ASP A 118 17.66 24.07 10.73
CA ASP A 118 16.78 22.89 10.64
C ASP A 118 15.60 23.03 11.61
N ALA A 119 14.35 22.92 11.12
CA ALA A 119 13.14 23.15 11.91
C ALA A 119 12.50 21.91 12.54
N ASP A 120 13.01 20.70 12.30
CA ASP A 120 12.39 19.48 12.84
C ASP A 120 12.19 19.52 14.36
N LEU A 121 13.09 20.20 15.08
CA LEU A 121 13.05 20.29 16.54
C LEU A 121 12.09 21.35 17.07
N TRP A 122 11.81 22.40 16.29
CA TRP A 122 11.13 23.62 16.78
C TRP A 122 9.92 24.05 15.96
N LEU A 123 9.57 23.34 14.87
CA LEU A 123 8.47 23.72 13.97
C LEU A 123 7.15 23.93 14.71
N CYS A 124 6.81 23.05 15.67
CA CYS A 124 5.61 23.20 16.50
C CYS A 124 5.63 24.55 17.26
N GLN A 125 6.71 24.84 17.99
CA GLN A 125 6.85 26.08 18.75
C GLN A 125 6.85 27.31 17.83
N GLY A 126 7.48 27.21 16.66
CA GLY A 126 7.49 28.30 15.68
C GLY A 126 6.10 28.60 15.10
N LEU A 127 5.30 27.56 14.83
CA LEU A 127 3.91 27.70 14.40
C LEU A 127 3.00 28.22 15.52
N ASP A 128 3.24 27.83 16.78
CA ASP A 128 2.53 28.39 17.94
C ASP A 128 2.79 29.91 18.06
N VAL A 129 4.05 30.34 17.90
CA VAL A 129 4.38 31.77 17.90
C VAL A 129 3.69 32.52 16.75
N LEU A 130 3.67 31.94 15.54
CA LEU A 130 2.93 32.50 14.41
C LEU A 130 1.42 32.53 14.66
N THR A 131 0.89 31.55 15.39
CA THR A 131 -0.51 31.50 15.82
C THR A 131 -0.79 32.70 16.72
N SER A 132 -0.06 32.82 17.84
CA SER A 132 -0.18 33.94 18.79
C SER A 132 -0.04 35.30 18.10
N PHE A 133 0.89 35.44 17.14
CA PHE A 133 1.02 36.64 16.32
C PHE A 133 -0.26 36.93 15.51
N ALA A 134 -0.80 35.92 14.82
CA ALA A 134 -1.97 36.07 13.96
C ALA A 134 -3.25 36.40 14.77
N GLU A 135 -3.38 35.89 16.00
CA GLU A 135 -4.49 36.24 16.90
C GLU A 135 -4.48 37.71 17.32
N ARG A 136 -3.31 38.38 17.30
CA ARG A 136 -3.16 39.78 17.72
C ARG A 136 -3.15 40.75 16.56
N ASN A 137 -2.74 40.31 15.37
CA ASN A 137 -2.81 41.13 14.16
C ASN A 137 -3.47 40.39 12.99
N HIS A 138 -4.80 40.48 12.96
CA HIS A 138 -5.61 39.82 11.94
C HIS A 138 -5.27 40.32 10.52
N LYS A 139 -4.90 41.60 10.35
CA LYS A 139 -4.55 42.17 9.04
C LYS A 139 -3.31 41.51 8.44
N LEU A 140 -2.35 41.12 9.27
CA LEU A 140 -1.13 40.44 8.86
C LEU A 140 -1.21 38.90 8.91
N ALA A 141 -2.31 38.33 9.41
CA ALA A 141 -2.51 36.88 9.45
C ALA A 141 -2.28 36.18 8.08
N PRO A 142 -2.74 36.71 6.93
CA PRO A 142 -2.43 36.11 5.62
C PRO A 142 -0.93 36.05 5.30
N ALA A 143 -0.16 37.07 5.70
CA ALA A 143 1.28 37.08 5.56
C ALA A 143 1.95 36.07 6.51
N GLY A 144 1.41 35.90 7.73
CA GLY A 144 1.79 34.85 8.65
C GLY A 144 1.58 33.45 8.08
N VAL A 145 0.43 33.18 7.45
CA VAL A 145 0.13 31.90 6.78
C VAL A 145 1.14 31.63 5.67
N LYS A 146 1.44 32.63 4.81
CA LYS A 146 2.48 32.49 3.76
C LYS A 146 3.84 32.13 4.36
N LEU A 147 4.21 32.77 5.48
CA LEU A 147 5.47 32.48 6.14
C LEU A 147 5.50 31.06 6.74
N GLY A 148 4.43 30.62 7.39
CA GLY A 148 4.31 29.26 7.93
C GLY A 148 4.52 28.19 6.86
N PHE A 149 3.85 28.32 5.70
CA PHE A 149 4.06 27.40 4.57
C PHE A 149 5.48 27.47 3.99
N LYS A 150 6.09 28.67 3.90
CA LYS A 150 7.48 28.81 3.46
C LYS A 150 8.47 28.12 4.39
N ILE A 151 8.22 28.14 5.71
CA ILE A 151 9.03 27.41 6.69
C ILE A 151 8.92 25.91 6.44
N ILE A 152 7.71 25.39 6.23
CA ILE A 152 7.47 23.96 5.97
C ILE A 152 8.08 23.51 4.64
N GLU A 153 7.87 24.27 3.57
CA GLU A 153 8.45 23.98 2.25
C GLU A 153 9.98 23.79 2.35
N LYS A 154 10.65 24.68 3.09
CA LYS A 154 12.09 24.59 3.33
C LYS A 154 12.49 23.29 4.05
N GLN A 155 11.73 22.85 5.07
CA GLN A 155 12.02 21.59 5.77
C GLN A 155 11.85 20.37 4.88
N MET A 156 10.81 20.41 4.06
CA MET A 156 10.43 19.32 3.18
C MET A 156 11.45 19.09 2.06
N ILE A 157 12.12 20.14 1.59
CA ILE A 157 13.25 20.05 0.65
C ILE A 157 14.46 19.35 1.29
N ALA A 158 14.65 19.47 2.60
CA ALA A 158 15.70 18.76 3.32
C ALA A 158 15.44 17.24 3.49
N LYS A 159 14.33 16.71 2.90
CA LYS A 159 13.93 15.29 2.89
C LYS A 159 13.75 14.65 4.28
N ARG A 160 13.31 15.42 5.26
CA ARG A 160 13.12 14.92 6.62
C ARG A 160 11.64 14.60 6.90
N PRO A 161 11.33 13.52 7.62
CA PRO A 161 9.96 13.17 7.92
C PRO A 161 9.37 14.18 8.90
N VAL A 162 8.34 14.89 8.44
CA VAL A 162 7.47 15.68 9.31
C VAL A 162 6.64 14.69 10.13
N GLY A 163 6.85 14.64 11.44
CA GLY A 163 6.08 13.77 12.34
C GLY A 163 4.64 14.25 12.52
N LEU A 164 3.76 13.36 13.01
CA LEU A 164 2.34 13.64 13.27
C LEU A 164 2.09 14.94 14.07
N ASN A 165 2.95 15.24 15.04
CA ASN A 165 2.85 16.45 15.87
C ASN A 165 2.94 17.74 15.03
N ASN A 166 3.76 17.74 13.97
CA ASN A 166 3.94 18.89 13.10
C ASN A 166 2.73 19.09 12.17
N GLU A 167 2.08 18.01 11.71
CA GLU A 167 0.82 18.10 10.95
C GLU A 167 -0.28 18.75 11.81
N MET A 168 -0.40 18.32 13.05
CA MET A 168 -1.38 18.84 14.00
C MET A 168 -1.12 20.30 14.36
N ALA A 169 0.14 20.68 14.58
CA ALA A 169 0.51 22.07 14.82
C ALA A 169 0.18 22.98 13.63
N LEU A 170 0.44 22.50 12.40
CA LEU A 170 0.04 23.21 11.19
C LEU A 170 -1.47 23.35 11.06
N LEU A 171 -2.22 22.27 11.31
CA LEU A 171 -3.69 22.30 11.29
C LEU A 171 -4.25 23.31 12.30
N PHE A 172 -3.72 23.30 13.52
CA PHE A 172 -4.09 24.26 14.56
C PHE A 172 -3.81 25.70 14.15
N PHE A 173 -2.57 25.97 13.69
CA PHE A 173 -2.18 27.30 13.21
C PHE A 173 -3.10 27.81 12.10
N ILE A 174 -3.39 27.00 11.09
CA ILE A 174 -4.26 27.37 9.98
C ILE A 174 -5.70 27.59 10.44
N SER A 175 -6.22 26.69 11.27
CA SER A 175 -7.56 26.80 11.84
C SER A 175 -7.73 28.13 12.59
N LYS A 176 -6.75 28.49 13.43
CA LYS A 176 -6.74 29.75 14.18
C LYS A 176 -6.63 30.96 13.25
N ALA A 177 -5.66 30.97 12.34
CA ALA A 177 -5.47 32.07 11.40
C ALA A 177 -6.73 32.37 10.57
N ILE A 178 -7.48 31.35 10.16
CA ILE A 178 -8.75 31.50 9.43
C ILE A 178 -9.86 32.01 10.35
N THR A 179 -9.94 31.50 11.58
CA THR A 179 -10.93 31.95 12.58
C THR A 179 -10.85 33.46 12.80
N PHE A 180 -9.63 34.01 12.90
CA PHE A 180 -9.41 35.43 13.09
C PHE A 180 -9.46 36.24 11.79
N ASN A 181 -9.08 35.64 10.65
CA ASN A 181 -9.16 36.28 9.34
C ASN A 181 -9.53 35.28 8.22
N PRO A 182 -10.80 35.27 7.77
CA PRO A 182 -11.26 34.42 6.67
C PRO A 182 -10.49 34.61 5.35
N ASN A 183 -9.85 35.76 5.11
CA ASN A 183 -9.05 36.00 3.90
C ASN A 183 -7.79 35.10 3.83
N CYS A 184 -7.40 34.46 4.93
CA CYS A 184 -6.38 33.43 4.94
C CYS A 184 -6.71 32.26 4.00
N VAL A 185 -8.00 31.96 3.77
CA VAL A 185 -8.41 30.90 2.83
C VAL A 185 -8.00 31.20 1.39
N SER A 186 -8.12 32.46 0.93
CA SER A 186 -7.63 32.88 -0.38
C SER A 186 -6.13 32.63 -0.53
N THR A 187 -5.38 32.90 0.55
CA THR A 187 -3.94 32.63 0.58
C THR A 187 -3.63 31.13 0.47
N LEU A 188 -4.38 30.27 1.17
CA LEU A 188 -4.20 28.82 1.06
C LEU A 188 -4.50 28.31 -0.36
N ILE A 189 -5.56 28.80 -0.98
CA ILE A 189 -5.92 28.45 -2.35
C ILE A 189 -4.79 28.88 -3.31
N GLN A 190 -4.25 30.09 -3.17
CA GLN A 190 -3.13 30.56 -4.00
C GLN A 190 -1.87 29.69 -3.84
N ILE A 191 -1.55 29.28 -2.60
CA ILE A 191 -0.43 28.36 -2.33
C ILE A 191 -0.69 27.02 -3.04
N ALA A 192 -1.88 26.45 -2.87
CA ALA A 192 -2.26 25.20 -3.55
C ALA A 192 -2.18 25.32 -5.07
N GLU A 193 -2.74 26.37 -5.67
CA GLU A 193 -2.69 26.58 -7.12
C GLU A 193 -1.26 26.70 -7.65
N LYS A 194 -0.40 27.44 -6.95
CA LYS A 194 1.02 27.55 -7.32
C LYS A 194 1.71 26.19 -7.22
N ASP A 195 1.45 25.45 -6.15
CA ASP A 195 2.15 24.22 -5.84
C ASP A 195 1.67 22.99 -6.61
N MET A 196 0.45 23.02 -7.11
CA MET A 196 -0.03 21.95 -7.97
C MET A 196 0.40 22.12 -9.44
N LYS A 197 0.76 23.34 -9.89
CA LYS A 197 1.14 23.64 -11.30
C LYS A 197 2.56 23.20 -11.70
N VAL A 198 3.49 23.18 -10.77
CA VAL A 198 4.92 22.91 -11.07
C VAL A 198 5.12 21.41 -11.33
N SER A 199 6.07 21.08 -12.21
CA SER A 199 6.30 19.74 -12.78
C SER A 199 6.20 18.61 -11.73
N GLN A 200 5.60 17.49 -12.16
CA GLN A 200 5.31 16.33 -11.32
C GLN A 200 6.57 15.59 -10.82
N GLU A 201 7.69 15.69 -11.54
CA GLU A 201 8.96 15.01 -11.24
C GLU A 201 9.80 15.74 -10.17
N ASP A 202 9.58 17.05 -9.99
CA ASP A 202 10.42 17.91 -9.16
C ASP A 202 9.97 18.05 -7.68
N ARG A 203 8.98 17.27 -7.20
CA ARG A 203 8.26 17.63 -5.96
C ARG A 203 8.05 16.55 -4.92
N ASN A 204 8.04 17.03 -3.67
CA ASN A 204 7.67 16.28 -2.48
C ASN A 204 6.14 16.11 -2.38
N GLY A 205 5.64 14.92 -2.73
CA GLY A 205 4.20 14.61 -2.71
C GLY A 205 3.53 14.80 -1.34
N TYR A 206 4.27 14.68 -0.25
CA TYR A 206 3.72 14.91 1.09
C TYR A 206 3.43 16.41 1.35
N TYR A 207 4.19 17.34 0.76
CA TYR A 207 3.89 18.77 0.88
C TYR A 207 2.58 19.15 0.18
N ARG A 208 2.35 18.59 -1.03
CA ARG A 208 1.06 18.73 -1.74
C ARG A 208 -0.09 18.16 -0.93
N TYR A 209 0.10 16.96 -0.36
CA TYR A 209 -0.86 16.33 0.55
C TYR A 209 -1.22 17.27 1.71
N LEU A 210 -0.24 17.86 2.40
CA LEU A 210 -0.49 18.75 3.53
C LEU A 210 -1.32 19.98 3.13
N ILE A 211 -0.98 20.65 2.02
CA ILE A 211 -1.73 21.84 1.56
C ILE A 211 -3.20 21.49 1.29
N LEU A 212 -3.44 20.39 0.58
CA LEU A 212 -4.80 19.94 0.24
C LEU A 212 -5.57 19.49 1.50
N PHE A 213 -4.88 18.83 2.43
CA PHE A 213 -5.45 18.42 3.71
C PHE A 213 -5.91 19.63 4.52
N MET A 214 -5.10 20.69 4.56
CA MET A 214 -5.47 21.95 5.23
C MET A 214 -6.68 22.63 4.56
N LEU A 215 -6.78 22.62 3.23
CA LEU A 215 -7.98 23.13 2.53
C LEU A 215 -9.25 22.33 2.85
N GLY A 216 -9.09 21.04 3.14
CA GLY A 216 -10.18 20.15 3.55
C GLY A 216 -10.56 20.24 5.03
N ALA A 217 -9.90 21.09 5.84
CA ALA A 217 -10.19 21.22 7.27
C ALA A 217 -11.45 22.05 7.55
N VAL A 218 -12.05 21.85 8.73
CA VAL A 218 -13.36 22.42 9.11
C VAL A 218 -13.43 23.94 8.94
N GLU A 219 -12.48 24.69 9.50
CA GLU A 219 -12.50 26.17 9.43
C GLU A 219 -12.37 26.71 8.00
N PRO A 220 -11.42 26.27 7.16
CA PRO A 220 -11.42 26.67 5.76
C PRO A 220 -12.72 26.31 5.03
N LEU A 221 -13.28 25.11 5.24
CA LEU A 221 -14.53 24.71 4.59
C LEU A 221 -15.71 25.65 4.93
N LYS A 222 -15.86 26.09 6.19
CA LYS A 222 -16.90 27.05 6.60
C LYS A 222 -16.84 28.38 5.83
N VAL A 223 -15.65 28.81 5.45
CA VAL A 223 -15.44 30.04 4.67
C VAL A 223 -15.67 29.76 3.19
N ILE A 224 -15.20 28.62 2.68
CA ILE A 224 -15.33 28.22 1.27
C ILE A 224 -16.78 28.04 0.88
N GLU A 225 -17.59 27.38 1.71
CA GLU A 225 -19.01 27.12 1.46
C GLU A 225 -19.82 28.41 1.21
N LYS A 226 -19.36 29.54 1.77
CA LYS A 226 -19.99 30.85 1.62
C LYS A 226 -19.53 31.62 0.39
N ASN A 227 -18.55 31.12 -0.37
CA ASN A 227 -17.95 31.82 -1.50
C ASN A 227 -17.88 30.92 -2.76
N PRO A 228 -18.77 31.12 -3.75
CA PRO A 228 -18.80 30.33 -4.97
C PRO A 228 -17.47 30.30 -5.74
N ALA A 229 -16.69 31.39 -5.72
CA ALA A 229 -15.39 31.44 -6.39
C ALA A 229 -14.37 30.50 -5.73
N TYR A 230 -14.44 30.33 -4.40
CA TYR A 230 -13.57 29.39 -3.68
C TYR A 230 -13.99 27.94 -3.94
N ILE A 231 -15.29 27.66 -3.99
CA ILE A 231 -15.80 26.32 -4.38
C ILE A 231 -15.29 25.96 -5.78
N GLN A 232 -15.39 26.88 -6.74
CA GLN A 232 -14.86 26.68 -8.10
C GLN A 232 -13.33 26.49 -8.12
N ALA A 233 -12.58 27.24 -7.31
CA ALA A 233 -11.14 27.08 -7.20
C ALA A 233 -10.75 25.71 -6.64
N LEU A 234 -11.43 25.25 -5.58
CA LEU A 234 -11.21 23.92 -5.01
C LEU A 234 -11.58 22.81 -5.99
N PHE A 235 -12.70 22.97 -6.71
CA PHE A 235 -13.06 22.08 -7.80
C PHE A 235 -11.93 22.03 -8.82
N LYS A 236 -11.45 23.18 -9.32
CA LYS A 236 -10.38 23.23 -10.31
C LYS A 236 -9.09 22.59 -9.80
N ILE A 237 -8.71 22.79 -8.54
CA ILE A 237 -7.53 22.16 -7.94
C ILE A 237 -7.69 20.64 -7.90
N SER A 238 -8.72 20.14 -7.20
CA SER A 238 -8.97 18.70 -7.07
C SER A 238 -9.15 18.03 -8.44
N PHE A 239 -9.86 18.71 -9.34
CA PHE A 239 -10.21 18.17 -10.64
C PHE A 239 -9.11 18.31 -11.68
N THR A 240 -8.23 19.30 -11.68
CA THR A 240 -7.19 19.42 -12.73
C THR A 240 -6.08 18.40 -12.49
N TYR A 241 -5.66 18.24 -11.25
CA TYR A 241 -4.43 17.51 -10.90
C TYR A 241 -4.64 16.04 -10.54
N TYR A 242 -5.85 15.51 -10.69
CA TYR A 242 -6.12 14.07 -10.56
C TYR A 242 -5.86 13.29 -11.87
N PRO A 243 -5.24 12.11 -11.88
CA PRO A 243 -4.52 11.51 -10.77
C PRO A 243 -3.14 12.16 -10.60
N ASP A 244 -2.70 12.26 -9.36
CA ASP A 244 -1.32 12.59 -8.96
C ASP A 244 -0.48 11.30 -8.84
N HIS A 245 0.85 11.40 -8.90
CA HIS A 245 1.73 10.24 -8.68
C HIS A 245 1.75 9.76 -7.23
N SER A 246 1.39 10.63 -6.28
CA SER A 246 1.29 10.28 -4.86
C SER A 246 -0.10 9.77 -4.51
N ASN A 247 -0.17 8.54 -3.98
CA ASN A 247 -1.41 7.97 -3.47
C ASN A 247 -2.02 8.85 -2.36
N ASN A 248 -1.22 9.41 -1.46
CA ASN A 248 -1.70 10.30 -0.40
C ASN A 248 -2.37 11.55 -0.98
N VAL A 249 -1.79 12.13 -2.03
CA VAL A 249 -2.39 13.28 -2.72
C VAL A 249 -3.71 12.87 -3.38
N ASN A 250 -3.77 11.71 -4.05
CA ASN A 250 -5.02 11.22 -4.64
C ASN A 250 -6.12 10.99 -3.61
N PHE A 251 -5.80 10.43 -2.44
CA PHE A 251 -6.77 10.25 -1.35
C PHE A 251 -7.31 11.60 -0.87
N THR A 252 -6.44 12.59 -0.65
CA THR A 252 -6.88 13.92 -0.22
C THR A 252 -7.64 14.68 -1.31
N ILE A 253 -7.27 14.52 -2.59
CA ILE A 253 -8.04 15.05 -3.71
C ILE A 253 -9.46 14.46 -3.72
N LYS A 254 -9.60 13.14 -3.52
CA LYS A 254 -10.91 12.46 -3.47
C LYS A 254 -11.78 12.98 -2.32
N ASP A 255 -11.20 13.12 -1.12
CA ASP A 255 -11.88 13.71 0.04
C ASP A 255 -12.31 15.16 -0.21
N LEU A 256 -11.41 15.99 -0.74
CA LEU A 256 -11.69 17.40 -1.04
C LEU A 256 -12.78 17.53 -2.12
N PHE A 257 -12.72 16.70 -3.17
CA PHE A 257 -13.73 16.68 -4.22
C PHE A 257 -15.10 16.27 -3.68
N SER A 258 -15.15 15.30 -2.75
CA SER A 258 -16.40 14.89 -2.06
C SER A 258 -17.05 16.04 -1.28
N LYS A 259 -16.24 16.90 -0.66
CA LYS A 259 -16.73 18.09 0.04
C LYS A 259 -17.27 19.14 -0.95
N VAL A 260 -16.55 19.39 -2.04
CA VAL A 260 -16.97 20.32 -3.10
C VAL A 260 -18.26 19.86 -3.76
N GLU A 261 -18.39 18.57 -4.07
CA GLU A 261 -19.58 17.94 -4.63
C GLU A 261 -20.83 18.21 -3.77
N LYS A 262 -20.70 18.10 -2.45
CA LYS A 262 -21.80 18.36 -1.50
C LYS A 262 -22.15 19.84 -1.43
N MET A 263 -21.17 20.73 -1.53
CA MET A 263 -21.39 22.18 -1.47
C MET A 263 -22.06 22.73 -2.73
N ASN A 264 -21.74 22.19 -3.91
CA ASN A 264 -22.33 22.64 -5.17
C ASN A 264 -22.51 21.47 -6.18
N PRO A 265 -23.53 20.62 -6.00
CA PRO A 265 -23.76 19.47 -6.85
C PRO A 265 -24.14 19.85 -8.29
N ALA A 266 -24.79 21.01 -8.49
CA ALA A 266 -25.17 21.49 -9.82
C ALA A 266 -23.95 21.76 -10.70
N TYR A 267 -22.95 22.44 -10.15
CA TYR A 267 -21.71 22.73 -10.88
C TYR A 267 -20.96 21.46 -11.29
N SER A 268 -20.87 20.48 -10.40
CA SER A 268 -20.29 19.18 -10.73
C SER A 268 -21.07 18.44 -11.80
N LYS A 269 -22.41 18.47 -11.74
CA LYS A 269 -23.26 17.82 -12.73
C LYS A 269 -23.05 18.39 -14.14
N ASP A 270 -22.94 19.72 -14.29
CA ASP A 270 -22.69 20.34 -15.60
C ASP A 270 -21.34 19.90 -16.20
N ILE A 271 -20.30 19.80 -15.35
CA ILE A 271 -18.98 19.31 -15.76
C ILE A 271 -19.03 17.82 -16.10
N PHE A 272 -19.77 17.03 -15.33
CA PHE A 272 -20.00 15.61 -15.59
C PHE A 272 -20.59 15.37 -16.99
N GLU A 273 -21.69 16.05 -17.31
CA GLU A 273 -22.38 15.91 -18.59
C GLU A 273 -21.46 16.28 -19.77
N THR A 274 -20.71 17.37 -19.61
CA THR A 274 -19.70 17.83 -20.58
C THR A 274 -18.62 16.77 -20.82
N LEU A 275 -18.10 16.18 -19.74
CA LEU A 275 -17.06 15.15 -19.83
C LEU A 275 -17.60 13.86 -20.42
N LEU A 276 -18.78 13.42 -20.02
CA LEU A 276 -19.42 12.23 -20.55
C LEU A 276 -19.65 12.35 -22.05
N HIS A 277 -20.16 13.50 -22.51
CA HIS A 277 -20.31 13.80 -23.94
C HIS A 277 -18.96 13.78 -24.66
N LYS A 278 -17.94 14.42 -24.08
CA LYS A 278 -16.57 14.41 -24.63
C LYS A 278 -16.03 12.99 -24.74
N THR A 279 -16.05 12.20 -23.67
CA THR A 279 -15.56 10.82 -23.65
C THR A 279 -16.27 9.96 -24.69
N ARG A 280 -17.61 10.03 -24.80
CA ARG A 280 -18.36 9.30 -25.83
C ARG A 280 -17.92 9.68 -27.25
N THR A 281 -17.63 10.96 -27.49
CA THR A 281 -17.12 11.45 -28.77
C THR A 281 -15.70 10.93 -29.05
N GLN A 282 -14.82 10.96 -28.05
CA GLN A 282 -13.44 10.46 -28.16
C GLN A 282 -13.41 8.95 -28.46
N ILE A 283 -14.32 8.16 -27.86
CA ILE A 283 -14.47 6.72 -28.17
C ILE A 283 -14.84 6.53 -29.64
N LYS A 284 -15.86 7.25 -30.13
CA LYS A 284 -16.30 7.16 -31.54
C LYS A 284 -15.17 7.51 -32.51
N ARG A 285 -14.35 8.51 -32.16
CA ARG A 285 -13.21 8.98 -32.97
C ARG A 285 -11.93 8.16 -32.79
N LYS A 286 -11.91 7.20 -31.86
CA LYS A 286 -10.73 6.38 -31.54
C LYS A 286 -9.53 7.22 -31.05
N GLU A 287 -9.79 8.27 -30.27
CA GLU A 287 -8.78 9.19 -29.73
C GLU A 287 -8.10 8.59 -28.48
N PHE A 288 -7.23 7.61 -28.71
CA PHE A 288 -6.69 6.70 -27.69
C PHE A 288 -5.86 7.34 -26.56
N ASN A 289 -5.11 8.41 -26.85
CA ASN A 289 -4.24 9.05 -25.87
C ASN A 289 -4.97 10.11 -25.04
N GLU A 290 -5.92 10.82 -25.63
CA GLU A 290 -6.61 11.93 -24.98
C GLU A 290 -7.73 11.47 -24.05
N ILE A 291 -8.29 10.28 -24.30
CA ILE A 291 -9.40 9.74 -23.52
C ILE A 291 -8.99 9.41 -22.08
N ILE A 292 -7.71 9.12 -21.80
CA ILE A 292 -7.27 8.73 -20.45
C ILE A 292 -7.55 9.81 -19.42
N LEU A 293 -7.40 11.09 -19.80
CA LEU A 293 -7.64 12.21 -18.91
C LEU A 293 -9.12 12.29 -18.54
N THR A 294 -10.02 12.21 -19.53
CA THR A 294 -11.47 12.28 -19.30
C THR A 294 -11.98 11.08 -18.51
N ILE A 295 -11.43 9.89 -18.77
CA ILE A 295 -11.73 8.67 -18.01
C ILE A 295 -11.31 8.77 -16.55
N ASN A 296 -10.10 9.25 -16.27
CA ASN A 296 -9.65 9.41 -14.90
C ASN A 296 -10.52 10.42 -14.14
N LYS A 297 -10.98 11.48 -14.82
CA LYS A 297 -11.94 12.42 -14.22
C LYS A 297 -13.29 11.77 -13.93
N LEU A 298 -13.86 11.04 -14.89
CA LEU A 298 -15.12 10.31 -14.67
C LEU A 298 -14.99 9.28 -13.55
N SER A 299 -13.85 8.59 -13.46
CA SER A 299 -13.53 7.67 -12.37
C SER A 299 -13.50 8.38 -11.02
N LEU A 300 -12.88 9.57 -10.91
CA LEU A 300 -12.92 10.37 -9.68
C LEU A 300 -14.36 10.70 -9.28
N MET A 301 -15.17 11.19 -10.23
CA MET A 301 -16.57 11.57 -9.97
C MET A 301 -17.40 10.37 -9.49
N VAL A 302 -17.30 9.23 -10.18
CA VAL A 302 -17.95 7.99 -9.75
C VAL A 302 -17.47 7.60 -8.36
N SER A 303 -16.16 7.60 -8.11
CA SER A 303 -15.57 7.21 -6.82
C SER A 303 -16.05 8.05 -5.63
N VAL A 304 -16.58 9.24 -5.89
CA VAL A 304 -17.10 10.18 -4.90
C VAL A 304 -18.62 10.13 -4.79
N ASN A 305 -19.33 9.95 -5.90
CA ASN A 305 -20.79 9.95 -5.94
C ASN A 305 -21.33 8.86 -6.88
N ALA A 306 -22.03 7.89 -6.29
CA ALA A 306 -22.66 6.76 -6.97
C ALA A 306 -23.61 7.16 -8.09
N ALA A 307 -24.25 8.32 -7.97
CA ALA A 307 -25.29 8.76 -8.89
C ALA A 307 -24.78 8.86 -10.34
N TYR A 308 -23.47 9.01 -10.53
CA TYR A 308 -22.83 9.04 -11.84
C TYR A 308 -22.60 7.63 -12.44
N ALA A 309 -22.57 6.58 -11.62
CA ALA A 309 -22.27 5.22 -12.08
C ALA A 309 -23.17 4.71 -13.23
N PRO A 310 -24.52 4.84 -13.20
CA PRO A 310 -25.37 4.30 -14.27
C PRO A 310 -25.10 4.91 -15.65
N GLU A 311 -24.65 6.17 -15.71
CA GLU A 311 -24.35 6.85 -16.98
C GLU A 311 -22.94 6.55 -17.51
N VAL A 312 -22.00 6.27 -16.61
CA VAL A 312 -20.59 5.99 -16.94
C VAL A 312 -20.33 4.50 -17.15
N LEU A 313 -21.06 3.61 -16.48
CA LEU A 313 -20.87 2.16 -16.61
C LEU A 313 -20.97 1.68 -18.08
N PRO A 314 -21.96 2.09 -18.89
CA PRO A 314 -22.00 1.70 -20.32
C PRO A 314 -20.74 2.10 -21.09
N VAL A 315 -20.15 3.25 -20.76
CA VAL A 315 -18.89 3.73 -21.36
C VAL A 315 -17.74 2.79 -20.98
N ALA A 316 -17.62 2.42 -19.70
CA ALA A 316 -16.58 1.50 -19.25
C ALA A 316 -16.74 0.10 -19.86
N LEU A 317 -17.97 -0.41 -19.97
CA LEU A 317 -18.23 -1.71 -20.59
C LEU A 317 -17.91 -1.73 -22.09
N GLN A 318 -18.21 -0.64 -22.81
CA GLN A 318 -17.81 -0.48 -24.21
C GLN A 318 -16.29 -0.47 -24.37
N LEU A 319 -15.58 0.22 -23.48
CA LEU A 319 -14.11 0.25 -23.47
C LEU A 319 -13.51 -1.12 -23.16
N LEU A 320 -14.07 -1.84 -22.18
CA LEU A 320 -13.60 -3.16 -21.76
C LEU A 320 -13.51 -4.14 -22.94
N GLN A 321 -14.53 -4.11 -23.81
CA GLN A 321 -14.69 -4.96 -25.00
C GLN A 321 -13.86 -4.50 -26.22
N SER A 322 -13.08 -3.43 -26.08
CA SER A 322 -12.25 -2.89 -27.15
C SER A 322 -10.85 -3.53 -27.18
N ASN A 323 -9.97 -3.06 -28.06
CA ASN A 323 -8.57 -3.49 -28.07
C ASN A 323 -7.88 -3.28 -26.71
N VAL A 324 -6.75 -3.96 -26.48
CA VAL A 324 -5.98 -3.93 -25.22
C VAL A 324 -5.83 -2.50 -24.68
N LEU A 325 -5.43 -1.55 -25.52
CA LEU A 325 -5.15 -0.19 -25.10
C LEU A 325 -6.41 0.54 -24.61
N MET A 326 -7.55 0.37 -25.28
CA MET A 326 -8.84 0.92 -24.83
C MET A 326 -9.41 0.19 -23.62
N SER A 327 -9.24 -1.13 -23.56
CA SER A 327 -9.68 -1.96 -22.44
C SER A 327 -9.05 -1.50 -21.13
N THR A 328 -7.76 -1.12 -21.13
CA THR A 328 -7.11 -0.54 -19.94
C THR A 328 -7.78 0.72 -19.41
N ARG A 329 -8.47 1.48 -20.28
CA ARG A 329 -9.19 2.71 -19.89
C ARG A 329 -10.51 2.42 -19.20
N SER A 330 -11.03 1.20 -19.26
CA SER A 330 -12.23 0.82 -18.48
C SER A 330 -11.93 0.69 -16.98
N PHE A 331 -10.72 0.25 -16.62
CA PHE A 331 -10.42 -0.20 -15.25
C PHE A 331 -10.52 0.86 -14.17
N PRO A 332 -10.10 2.13 -14.36
CA PRO A 332 -10.29 3.16 -13.33
C PRO A 332 -11.77 3.31 -12.95
N ILE A 333 -12.66 3.33 -13.94
CA ILE A 333 -14.10 3.44 -13.71
C ILE A 333 -14.64 2.17 -13.06
N LEU A 334 -14.35 0.99 -13.61
CA LEU A 334 -14.84 -0.28 -13.06
C LEU A 334 -14.38 -0.48 -11.61
N ALA A 335 -13.10 -0.20 -11.33
CA ALA A 335 -12.57 -0.23 -9.97
C ALA A 335 -13.26 0.79 -9.07
N SER A 336 -13.57 1.99 -9.56
CA SER A 336 -14.32 3.00 -8.79
C SER A 336 -15.74 2.57 -8.47
N ILE A 337 -16.45 1.96 -9.43
CA ILE A 337 -17.80 1.42 -9.19
C ILE A 337 -17.76 0.35 -8.11
N VAL A 338 -16.80 -0.58 -8.22
CA VAL A 338 -16.64 -1.65 -7.23
C VAL A 338 -16.17 -1.11 -5.88
N ASP A 339 -15.31 -0.08 -5.80
CA ASP A 339 -14.78 0.43 -4.53
C ASP A 339 -15.87 0.95 -3.57
N ILE A 340 -16.91 1.62 -4.09
CA ILE A 340 -17.87 2.35 -3.24
C ILE A 340 -18.91 1.43 -2.58
N LYS A 341 -18.75 0.09 -2.71
CA LYS A 341 -19.64 -0.91 -2.09
C LYS A 341 -21.13 -0.74 -2.45
N TYR A 342 -21.41 -0.29 -3.68
CA TYR A 342 -22.76 -0.29 -4.20
C TYR A 342 -23.04 -1.61 -4.90
N ASP A 343 -23.78 -2.49 -4.22
CA ASP A 343 -24.12 -3.81 -4.73
C ASP A 343 -24.89 -3.77 -6.06
N THR A 344 -25.54 -2.63 -6.36
CA THR A 344 -26.41 -2.41 -7.54
C THR A 344 -25.75 -2.76 -8.88
N TYR A 345 -24.46 -2.48 -9.05
CA TYR A 345 -23.77 -2.67 -10.34
C TYR A 345 -22.75 -3.82 -10.31
N ASP A 346 -22.47 -4.38 -9.14
CA ASP A 346 -21.43 -5.39 -8.94
C ASP A 346 -21.70 -6.64 -9.79
N GLN A 347 -22.95 -7.09 -9.88
CA GLN A 347 -23.33 -8.20 -10.77
C GLN A 347 -23.09 -7.87 -12.24
N GLN A 348 -23.48 -6.68 -12.71
CA GLN A 348 -23.30 -6.31 -14.12
C GLN A 348 -21.81 -6.24 -14.49
N VAL A 349 -20.98 -5.66 -13.62
CA VAL A 349 -19.52 -5.61 -13.80
C VAL A 349 -18.93 -7.02 -13.77
N PHE A 350 -19.36 -7.87 -12.84
CA PHE A 350 -18.91 -9.27 -12.74
C PHE A 350 -19.14 -10.04 -14.03
N HIS A 351 -20.37 -10.04 -14.56
CA HIS A 351 -20.70 -10.79 -15.78
C HIS A 351 -19.94 -10.25 -17.00
N ALA A 352 -19.75 -8.93 -17.09
CA ALA A 352 -18.97 -8.34 -18.17
C ALA A 352 -17.49 -8.75 -18.10
N LEU A 353 -16.88 -8.75 -16.91
CA LEU A 353 -15.51 -9.20 -16.71
C LEU A 353 -15.36 -10.68 -17.03
N LEU A 354 -16.25 -11.55 -16.55
CA LEU A 354 -16.20 -12.99 -16.88
C LEU A 354 -16.29 -13.24 -18.38
N LYS A 355 -17.21 -12.56 -19.07
CA LYS A 355 -17.35 -12.65 -20.53
C LYS A 355 -16.06 -12.22 -21.23
N GLU A 356 -15.47 -11.11 -20.82
CA GLU A 356 -14.27 -10.58 -21.46
C GLU A 356 -13.03 -11.44 -21.19
N ILE A 357 -12.91 -11.99 -19.97
CA ILE A 357 -11.87 -12.95 -19.60
C ILE A 357 -11.92 -14.18 -20.53
N ALA A 358 -13.11 -14.72 -20.80
CA ALA A 358 -13.27 -15.88 -21.68
C ALA A 358 -12.90 -15.58 -23.15
N VAL A 359 -13.10 -14.34 -23.61
CA VAL A 359 -12.68 -13.90 -24.95
C VAL A 359 -11.16 -13.75 -25.03
N LYS A 360 -10.56 -13.10 -24.02
CA LYS A 360 -9.15 -12.70 -23.99
C LYS A 360 -8.17 -13.80 -23.56
N GLU A 361 -8.66 -14.88 -22.95
CA GLU A 361 -7.86 -16.08 -22.67
C GLU A 361 -7.07 -16.56 -23.90
N LYS A 362 -7.66 -16.44 -25.09
CA LYS A 362 -7.09 -16.91 -26.35
C LYS A 362 -6.01 -16.00 -26.95
N GLN A 363 -5.74 -14.84 -26.34
CA GLN A 363 -4.93 -13.76 -26.93
C GLN A 363 -3.72 -13.34 -26.08
N ASP A 364 -3.47 -14.00 -24.94
CA ASP A 364 -2.42 -13.63 -23.97
C ASP A 364 -2.45 -12.12 -23.60
N ASP A 365 -3.62 -11.66 -23.18
CA ASP A 365 -3.92 -10.23 -23.03
C ASP A 365 -3.33 -9.64 -21.73
N LEU A 366 -2.56 -8.56 -21.86
CA LEU A 366 -1.95 -7.79 -20.77
C LEU A 366 -2.96 -7.22 -19.75
N THR A 367 -4.23 -7.16 -20.10
CA THR A 367 -5.31 -6.69 -19.21
C THR A 367 -5.79 -7.74 -18.21
N MET A 368 -5.50 -9.02 -18.43
CA MET A 368 -5.96 -10.15 -17.60
C MET A 368 -5.69 -9.98 -16.09
N PRO A 369 -4.50 -9.55 -15.64
CA PRO A 369 -4.24 -9.36 -14.21
C PRO A 369 -5.18 -8.35 -13.55
N THR A 370 -5.53 -7.27 -14.24
CA THR A 370 -6.40 -6.22 -13.70
C THR A 370 -7.86 -6.66 -13.68
N MET A 371 -8.32 -7.36 -14.70
CA MET A 371 -9.66 -7.95 -14.71
C MET A 371 -9.84 -8.96 -13.58
N LEU A 372 -8.86 -9.85 -13.37
CA LEU A 372 -8.87 -10.84 -12.29
C LEU A 372 -8.80 -10.20 -10.90
N LEU A 373 -8.12 -9.06 -10.76
CA LEU A 373 -8.07 -8.28 -9.53
C LEU A 373 -9.46 -7.73 -9.17
N ILE A 374 -10.15 -7.09 -10.13
CA ILE A 374 -11.50 -6.54 -9.91
C ILE A 374 -12.49 -7.67 -9.66
N LEU A 375 -12.42 -8.75 -10.45
CA LEU A 375 -13.26 -9.94 -10.29
C LEU A 375 -13.10 -10.55 -8.89
N ARG A 376 -11.87 -10.64 -8.38
CA ARG A 376 -11.60 -11.12 -7.03
C ARG A 376 -12.28 -10.26 -5.97
N THR A 377 -12.17 -8.94 -6.07
CA THR A 377 -12.83 -8.01 -5.12
C THR A 377 -14.34 -8.17 -5.12
N LEU A 378 -14.95 -8.41 -6.29
CA LEU A 378 -16.38 -8.69 -6.41
C LEU A 378 -16.78 -10.00 -5.72
N ILE A 379 -16.00 -11.06 -5.90
CA ILE A 379 -16.27 -12.38 -5.29
C ILE A 379 -16.11 -12.33 -3.77
N GLU A 380 -15.09 -11.65 -3.27
CA GLU A 380 -14.88 -11.47 -1.81
C GLU A 380 -16.03 -10.71 -1.14
N ARG A 381 -16.72 -9.83 -1.89
CA ARG A 381 -17.90 -9.12 -1.39
C ARG A 381 -19.19 -9.91 -1.55
N HIS A 382 -19.32 -10.63 -2.67
CA HIS A 382 -20.53 -11.36 -3.06
C HIS A 382 -20.25 -12.86 -3.21
N PRO A 383 -20.25 -13.62 -2.11
CA PRO A 383 -19.92 -15.05 -2.14
C PRO A 383 -20.76 -15.89 -3.11
N ALA A 384 -22.00 -15.48 -3.39
CA ALA A 384 -22.88 -16.15 -4.35
C ALA A 384 -22.26 -16.22 -5.77
N LEU A 385 -21.41 -15.25 -6.14
CA LEU A 385 -20.75 -15.19 -7.45
C LEU A 385 -19.61 -16.20 -7.60
N ALA A 386 -19.13 -16.80 -6.49
CA ALA A 386 -18.02 -17.75 -6.51
C ALA A 386 -18.29 -18.96 -7.43
N LYS A 387 -19.52 -19.48 -7.40
CA LYS A 387 -19.95 -20.64 -8.22
C LYS A 387 -19.92 -20.35 -9.71
N GLU A 388 -20.23 -19.12 -10.11
CA GLU A 388 -20.21 -18.72 -11.51
C GLU A 388 -18.78 -18.51 -12.02
N ALA A 389 -17.87 -18.03 -11.16
CA ALA A 389 -16.50 -17.73 -11.53
C ALA A 389 -15.55 -18.94 -11.53
N ILE A 390 -15.81 -19.99 -10.74
CA ILE A 390 -14.84 -21.07 -10.54
C ILE A 390 -14.46 -21.79 -11.83
N ILE A 391 -15.42 -22.08 -12.71
CA ILE A 391 -15.15 -22.79 -13.97
C ILE A 391 -14.33 -21.91 -14.93
N PRO A 392 -14.76 -20.67 -15.29
CA PRO A 392 -13.97 -19.80 -16.16
C PRO A 392 -12.56 -19.54 -15.65
N VAL A 393 -12.40 -19.25 -14.36
CA VAL A 393 -11.07 -18.94 -13.80
C VAL A 393 -10.18 -20.19 -13.74
N SER A 394 -10.75 -21.39 -13.53
CA SER A 394 -9.99 -22.66 -13.57
C SER A 394 -9.50 -22.99 -14.98
N GLN A 395 -10.24 -22.59 -16.01
CA GLN A 395 -9.84 -22.75 -17.41
C GLN A 395 -8.57 -21.95 -17.74
N LEU A 396 -8.38 -20.78 -17.12
CA LEU A 396 -7.22 -19.93 -17.36
C LEU A 396 -5.88 -20.52 -16.87
N VAL A 397 -5.90 -21.47 -15.92
CA VAL A 397 -4.66 -21.99 -15.31
C VAL A 397 -3.84 -22.76 -16.33
N THR A 398 -2.56 -22.41 -16.40
CA THR A 398 -1.57 -22.98 -17.31
C THR A 398 -0.32 -23.45 -16.57
N ILE A 399 0.56 -24.17 -17.26
CA ILE A 399 1.89 -24.54 -16.74
C ILE A 399 2.78 -23.35 -16.38
N LEU A 400 2.49 -22.14 -16.88
CA LEU A 400 3.21 -20.91 -16.54
C LEU A 400 2.80 -20.35 -15.18
N ASP A 401 1.73 -20.86 -14.58
CA ASP A 401 1.25 -20.47 -13.26
C ASP A 401 1.98 -21.24 -12.15
N TYR A 402 3.31 -21.13 -12.10
CA TYR A 402 4.14 -21.89 -11.17
C TYR A 402 4.27 -21.26 -9.77
N ASP A 403 4.02 -19.95 -9.63
CA ASP A 403 4.08 -19.25 -8.34
C ASP A 403 2.75 -18.58 -7.98
N TYR A 404 2.10 -19.11 -6.94
CA TYR A 404 0.92 -18.53 -6.34
C TYR A 404 1.10 -17.05 -5.97
N LYS A 405 2.28 -16.64 -5.48
CA LYS A 405 2.55 -15.25 -5.05
C LYS A 405 2.54 -14.28 -6.22
N HIS A 406 2.76 -14.74 -7.45
CA HIS A 406 2.84 -13.88 -8.62
C HIS A 406 1.73 -14.13 -9.66
N SER A 407 1.06 -15.29 -9.64
CA SER A 407 -0.06 -15.58 -10.55
C SER A 407 -1.38 -14.92 -10.10
N PRO A 408 -1.94 -13.97 -10.88
CA PRO A 408 -3.27 -13.41 -10.61
C PRO A 408 -4.36 -14.49 -10.68
N LYS A 409 -4.22 -15.47 -11.58
CA LYS A 409 -5.18 -16.56 -11.79
C LYS A 409 -5.30 -17.43 -10.54
N LEU A 410 -4.16 -17.88 -9.99
CA LEU A 410 -4.15 -18.70 -8.77
C LEU A 410 -4.62 -17.90 -7.54
N LYS A 411 -4.30 -16.60 -7.45
CA LYS A 411 -4.83 -15.73 -6.39
C LYS A 411 -6.35 -15.59 -6.45
N THR A 412 -6.91 -15.44 -7.65
CA THR A 412 -8.36 -15.36 -7.83
C THR A 412 -9.02 -16.70 -7.51
N LEU A 413 -8.47 -17.84 -7.97
CA LEU A 413 -8.97 -19.17 -7.57
C LEU A 413 -8.92 -19.41 -6.06
N ALA A 414 -7.83 -19.03 -5.40
CA ALA A 414 -7.72 -19.17 -3.96
C ALA A 414 -8.77 -18.34 -3.23
N SER A 415 -9.07 -17.14 -3.73
CA SER A 415 -10.12 -16.29 -3.18
C SER A 415 -11.51 -16.91 -3.40
N ILE A 416 -11.80 -17.44 -4.58
CA ILE A 416 -13.05 -18.17 -4.87
C ILE A 416 -13.25 -19.33 -3.89
N ILE A 417 -12.25 -20.21 -3.75
CA ILE A 417 -12.32 -21.39 -2.88
C ILE A 417 -12.41 -20.99 -1.41
N LYS A 418 -11.71 -19.93 -0.99
CA LYS A 418 -11.80 -19.40 0.37
C LYS A 418 -13.21 -18.88 0.68
N THR A 419 -13.82 -18.19 -0.28
CA THR A 419 -15.15 -17.59 -0.14
C THR A 419 -16.26 -18.65 -0.18
N ASP A 420 -16.16 -19.63 -1.06
CA ASP A 420 -17.09 -20.77 -1.13
C ASP A 420 -16.31 -22.08 -1.40
N PRO A 421 -15.95 -22.84 -0.34
CA PRO A 421 -15.25 -24.11 -0.48
C PRO A 421 -16.05 -25.17 -1.28
N THR A 422 -17.37 -25.03 -1.38
CA THR A 422 -18.22 -25.98 -2.15
C THR A 422 -18.00 -25.88 -3.66
N THR A 423 -17.28 -24.85 -4.14
CA THR A 423 -16.88 -24.70 -5.54
C THR A 423 -15.75 -25.64 -5.95
N LEU A 424 -15.01 -26.20 -4.99
CA LEU A 424 -13.79 -26.96 -5.25
C LEU A 424 -14.02 -28.18 -6.18
N PRO A 425 -15.06 -29.02 -6.01
CA PRO A 425 -15.34 -30.11 -6.93
C PRO A 425 -15.52 -29.68 -8.40
N GLN A 426 -15.98 -28.44 -8.65
CA GLN A 426 -16.12 -27.90 -10.00
C GLN A 426 -14.76 -27.56 -10.61
N ALA A 427 -13.81 -27.06 -9.82
CA ALA A 427 -12.42 -26.86 -10.27
C ALA A 427 -11.74 -28.19 -10.59
N LEU A 428 -11.96 -29.21 -9.76
CA LEU A 428 -11.46 -30.57 -10.01
C LEU A 428 -12.05 -31.16 -11.31
N LYS A 429 -13.34 -30.93 -11.58
CA LYS A 429 -13.97 -31.33 -12.84
C LYS A 429 -13.28 -30.67 -14.05
N VAL A 430 -12.91 -29.39 -13.96
CA VAL A 430 -12.16 -28.70 -15.01
C VAL A 430 -10.77 -29.29 -15.19
N ALA A 431 -10.07 -29.63 -14.09
CA ALA A 431 -8.79 -30.32 -14.17
C ALA A 431 -8.93 -31.66 -14.92
N ASN A 432 -9.91 -32.49 -14.54
CA ASN A 432 -10.16 -33.79 -15.18
C ASN A 432 -10.48 -33.65 -16.68
N GLN A 433 -11.25 -32.64 -17.07
CA GLN A 433 -11.50 -32.33 -18.48
C GLN A 433 -10.22 -32.01 -19.24
N LYS A 434 -9.32 -31.20 -18.65
CA LYS A 434 -8.02 -30.87 -19.25
C LYS A 434 -7.12 -32.11 -19.36
N LEU A 435 -7.10 -32.97 -18.35
CA LEU A 435 -6.30 -34.20 -18.33
C LEU A 435 -6.74 -35.20 -19.41
N ALA A 436 -8.03 -35.24 -19.74
CA ALA A 436 -8.58 -36.10 -20.79
C ALA A 436 -8.25 -35.61 -22.21
N SER A 437 -7.64 -34.44 -22.37
CA SER A 437 -7.24 -33.91 -23.67
C SER A 437 -6.10 -34.72 -24.28
N THR A 438 -6.16 -34.94 -25.60
CA THR A 438 -5.04 -35.50 -26.38
C THR A 438 -3.93 -34.49 -26.65
N ASP A 439 -4.18 -33.20 -26.40
CA ASP A 439 -3.15 -32.15 -26.44
C ASP A 439 -2.36 -32.16 -25.13
N ASP A 440 -1.07 -32.52 -25.22
CA ASP A 440 -0.16 -32.62 -24.09
C ASP A 440 0.03 -31.30 -23.32
N LEU A 441 -0.12 -30.15 -23.99
CA LEU A 441 -0.06 -28.84 -23.32
C LEU A 441 -1.31 -28.62 -22.47
N VAL A 442 -2.48 -28.95 -23.02
CA VAL A 442 -3.76 -28.87 -22.28
C VAL A 442 -3.77 -29.86 -21.12
N CYS A 443 -3.28 -31.09 -21.34
CA CYS A 443 -3.11 -32.09 -20.28
C CYS A 443 -2.18 -31.57 -19.17
N SER A 444 -1.04 -30.98 -19.54
CA SER A 444 -0.10 -30.37 -18.59
C SER A 444 -0.72 -29.19 -17.82
N ASN A 445 -1.56 -28.37 -18.46
CA ASN A 445 -2.33 -27.31 -17.79
C ASN A 445 -3.31 -27.88 -16.74
N GLY A 446 -3.89 -29.06 -17.01
CA GLY A 446 -4.70 -29.81 -16.04
C GLY A 446 -3.89 -30.21 -14.79
N LEU A 447 -2.67 -30.72 -14.99
CA LEU A 447 -1.76 -31.07 -13.90
C LEU A 447 -1.29 -29.85 -13.09
N ALA A 448 -1.10 -28.69 -13.73
CA ALA A 448 -0.82 -27.44 -13.04
C ALA A 448 -1.97 -27.02 -12.11
N LEU A 449 -3.21 -27.15 -12.59
CA LEU A 449 -4.40 -26.91 -11.76
C LEU A 449 -4.50 -27.91 -10.60
N LEU A 450 -4.26 -29.21 -10.83
CA LEU A 450 -4.21 -30.22 -9.76
C LEU A 450 -3.15 -29.89 -8.71
N THR A 451 -1.97 -29.42 -9.13
CA THR A 451 -0.90 -29.02 -8.20
C THR A 451 -1.37 -27.93 -7.24
N PHE A 452 -2.13 -26.95 -7.74
CA PHE A 452 -2.72 -25.91 -6.92
C PHE A 452 -3.82 -26.45 -5.98
N LEU A 453 -4.71 -27.30 -6.50
CA LEU A 453 -5.84 -27.86 -5.74
C LEU A 453 -5.40 -28.85 -4.66
N ALA A 454 -4.29 -29.57 -4.86
CA ALA A 454 -3.72 -30.51 -3.91
C ALA A 454 -3.52 -29.91 -2.51
N GLY A 455 -3.19 -28.62 -2.41
CA GLY A 455 -3.04 -27.92 -1.12
C GLY A 455 -4.32 -27.28 -0.57
N LYS A 456 -5.46 -27.44 -1.25
CA LYS A 456 -6.76 -26.81 -0.91
C LYS A 456 -7.85 -27.83 -0.62
N ASP A 457 -7.65 -29.08 -1.02
CA ASP A 457 -8.66 -30.13 -0.94
C ASP A 457 -8.16 -31.39 -0.23
N PRO A 458 -8.14 -31.38 1.10
CA PRO A 458 -7.78 -32.57 1.85
C PRO A 458 -8.82 -33.70 1.71
N ALA A 459 -10.01 -33.45 1.18
CA ALA A 459 -11.03 -34.49 1.03
C ALA A 459 -10.85 -35.33 -0.25
N HIS A 460 -10.28 -34.75 -1.31
CA HIS A 460 -10.07 -35.45 -2.59
C HIS A 460 -8.60 -35.60 -2.98
N TYR A 461 -7.67 -35.53 -2.01
CA TYR A 461 -6.24 -35.78 -2.27
C TYR A 461 -6.00 -37.13 -2.96
N GLU A 462 -6.80 -38.15 -2.62
CA GLU A 462 -6.65 -39.51 -3.14
C GLU A 462 -6.98 -39.61 -4.64
N PRO A 463 -8.16 -39.16 -5.12
CA PRO A 463 -8.42 -39.03 -6.55
C PRO A 463 -7.37 -38.21 -7.30
N ILE A 464 -6.90 -37.09 -6.72
CA ILE A 464 -5.87 -36.24 -7.34
C ILE A 464 -4.54 -37.01 -7.47
N PHE A 465 -4.16 -37.75 -6.42
CA PHE A 465 -2.96 -38.59 -6.42
C PHE A 465 -3.03 -39.65 -7.52
N GLN A 466 -4.15 -40.38 -7.61
CA GLN A 466 -4.32 -41.44 -8.61
C GLN A 466 -4.23 -40.89 -10.04
N LEU A 467 -4.88 -39.76 -10.34
CA LEU A 467 -4.81 -39.12 -11.66
C LEU A 467 -3.38 -38.73 -12.03
N ALA A 468 -2.61 -38.21 -11.07
CA ALA A 468 -1.21 -37.89 -11.30
C ALA A 468 -0.37 -39.17 -11.49
N ALA A 469 -0.57 -40.18 -10.64
CA ALA A 469 0.13 -41.46 -10.71
C ALA A 469 -0.05 -42.14 -12.08
N ASP A 470 -1.26 -42.15 -12.64
CA ASP A 470 -1.55 -42.74 -13.95
C ASP A 470 -0.77 -42.04 -15.09
N LEU A 471 -0.48 -40.75 -14.93
CA LEU A 471 0.19 -39.93 -15.93
C LEU A 471 1.72 -39.90 -15.80
N VAL A 472 2.32 -40.50 -14.76
CA VAL A 472 3.79 -40.57 -14.61
C VAL A 472 4.45 -41.45 -15.67
N THR A 473 3.68 -42.23 -16.43
CA THR A 473 4.15 -43.09 -17.53
C THR A 473 3.77 -42.56 -18.92
N ASN A 474 3.18 -41.35 -18.99
CA ASN A 474 2.74 -40.75 -20.24
C ASN A 474 3.90 -40.65 -21.27
N LYS A 475 3.60 -40.81 -22.57
CA LYS A 475 4.62 -40.73 -23.63
C LYS A 475 5.33 -39.38 -23.68
N ASN A 476 4.62 -38.30 -23.39
CA ASN A 476 5.18 -36.95 -23.34
C ASN A 476 5.85 -36.66 -22.00
N TRP A 477 7.12 -36.26 -22.05
CA TRP A 477 7.92 -35.98 -20.86
C TRP A 477 7.43 -34.79 -20.05
N ARG A 478 6.80 -33.78 -20.69
CA ARG A 478 6.24 -32.62 -19.99
C ARG A 478 5.08 -33.05 -19.09
N VAL A 479 4.19 -33.90 -19.60
CA VAL A 479 3.08 -34.48 -18.84
C VAL A 479 3.62 -35.28 -17.65
N ARG A 480 4.61 -36.16 -17.88
CA ARG A 480 5.24 -36.92 -16.78
C ARG A 480 5.86 -36.00 -15.73
N PHE A 481 6.58 -34.96 -16.14
CA PHE A 481 7.20 -33.99 -15.22
C PHE A 481 6.15 -33.27 -14.35
N HIS A 482 5.05 -32.80 -14.94
CA HIS A 482 3.98 -32.13 -14.20
C HIS A 482 3.21 -33.11 -13.31
N ALA A 483 3.05 -34.37 -13.72
CA ALA A 483 2.43 -35.41 -12.90
C ALA A 483 3.28 -35.71 -11.65
N LEU A 484 4.59 -35.86 -11.84
CA LEU A 484 5.54 -35.99 -10.73
C LEU A 484 5.53 -34.77 -9.79
N ARG A 485 5.27 -33.56 -10.30
CA ARG A 485 5.12 -32.37 -9.46
C ARG A 485 3.87 -32.44 -8.57
N VAL A 486 2.76 -32.97 -9.06
CA VAL A 486 1.55 -33.19 -8.24
C VAL A 486 1.85 -34.21 -7.14
N VAL A 487 2.51 -35.33 -7.48
CA VAL A 487 2.95 -36.35 -6.51
C VAL A 487 3.87 -35.76 -5.42
N GLU A 488 4.84 -34.94 -5.81
CA GLU A 488 5.74 -34.23 -4.89
C GLU A 488 4.98 -33.35 -3.88
N VAL A 489 3.97 -32.62 -4.34
CA VAL A 489 3.15 -31.77 -3.44
C VAL A 489 2.32 -32.65 -2.51
N LEU A 490 1.69 -33.70 -3.02
CA LEU A 490 0.80 -34.55 -2.22
C LEU A 490 1.55 -35.36 -1.16
N VAL A 491 2.74 -35.90 -1.46
CA VAL A 491 3.51 -36.66 -0.46
C VAL A 491 3.96 -35.79 0.71
N GLY A 492 4.24 -34.51 0.46
CA GLY A 492 4.57 -33.56 1.53
C GLY A 492 3.38 -33.13 2.39
N LEU A 493 2.15 -33.40 1.95
CA LEU A 493 0.91 -32.96 2.62
C LEU A 493 0.13 -34.12 3.25
N TYR A 494 0.20 -35.31 2.66
CA TYR A 494 -0.67 -36.45 2.98
C TYR A 494 0.15 -37.73 3.16
N PRO A 495 0.32 -38.22 4.41
CA PRO A 495 1.10 -39.43 4.70
C PRO A 495 0.59 -40.69 3.97
N ALA A 496 -0.71 -40.77 3.67
CA ALA A 496 -1.30 -41.89 2.93
C ALA A 496 -0.76 -42.08 1.50
N CYS A 497 -0.06 -41.09 0.95
CA CYS A 497 0.56 -41.14 -0.37
C CYS A 497 1.97 -41.76 -0.35
N GLU A 498 2.62 -41.86 0.80
CA GLU A 498 4.06 -42.11 0.93
C GLU A 498 4.51 -43.44 0.31
N GLN A 499 3.85 -44.56 0.67
CA GLN A 499 4.23 -45.89 0.17
C GLN A 499 4.13 -45.99 -1.35
N ARG A 500 3.05 -45.48 -1.95
CA ARG A 500 2.88 -45.46 -3.42
C ARG A 500 3.84 -44.50 -4.09
N THR A 501 4.17 -43.41 -3.42
CA THR A 501 5.17 -42.43 -3.91
C THR A 501 6.55 -43.06 -4.07
N VAL A 502 6.96 -43.96 -3.17
CA VAL A 502 8.21 -44.72 -3.33
C VAL A 502 8.23 -45.51 -4.64
N SER A 503 7.16 -46.26 -4.93
CA SER A 503 7.05 -47.05 -6.16
C SER A 503 7.11 -46.17 -7.41
N ILE A 504 6.36 -45.05 -7.41
CA ILE A 504 6.38 -44.06 -8.49
C ILE A 504 7.79 -43.48 -8.67
N ALA A 505 8.46 -43.10 -7.58
CA ALA A 505 9.81 -42.55 -7.61
C ALA A 505 10.82 -43.55 -8.18
N SER A 506 10.80 -44.82 -7.74
CA SER A 506 11.69 -45.86 -8.26
C SER A 506 11.51 -46.06 -9.76
N GLN A 507 10.26 -46.11 -10.25
CA GLN A 507 9.97 -46.25 -11.67
C GLN A 507 10.41 -45.00 -12.46
N ALA A 508 10.05 -43.81 -12.00
CA ALA A 508 10.33 -42.56 -12.68
C ALA A 508 11.82 -42.19 -12.67
N PHE A 509 12.62 -42.75 -11.76
CA PHE A 509 14.07 -42.57 -11.79
C PHE A 509 14.73 -43.28 -12.99
N GLN A 510 14.05 -44.25 -13.59
CA GLN A 510 14.53 -44.91 -14.82
C GLN A 510 14.17 -44.12 -16.10
N ASP A 511 13.56 -42.93 -15.96
CA ASP A 511 13.17 -42.11 -17.10
C ASP A 511 14.40 -41.66 -17.90
N LYS A 512 14.30 -41.71 -19.23
CA LYS A 512 15.35 -41.23 -20.14
C LYS A 512 15.63 -39.74 -19.97
N GLU A 513 14.60 -38.95 -19.64
CA GLU A 513 14.66 -37.50 -19.52
C GLU A 513 15.22 -37.08 -18.17
N ILE A 514 16.28 -36.27 -18.22
CA ILE A 514 16.93 -35.72 -17.03
C ILE A 514 15.95 -34.96 -16.13
N ILE A 515 15.02 -34.19 -16.71
CA ILE A 515 14.10 -33.33 -15.97
C ILE A 515 13.15 -34.15 -15.09
N ALA A 516 12.73 -35.33 -15.55
CA ALA A 516 11.91 -36.25 -14.76
C ALA A 516 12.72 -36.86 -13.61
N ARG A 517 13.94 -37.34 -13.87
CA ARG A 517 14.84 -37.87 -12.82
C ARG A 517 15.20 -36.82 -11.76
N LYS A 518 15.41 -35.55 -12.16
CA LYS A 518 15.59 -34.43 -11.21
C LYS A 518 14.38 -34.29 -10.29
N ARG A 519 13.16 -34.35 -10.85
CA ARG A 519 11.91 -34.24 -10.10
C ARG A 519 11.77 -35.38 -9.09
N VAL A 520 12.19 -36.59 -9.44
CA VAL A 520 12.21 -37.73 -8.51
C VAL A 520 13.08 -37.44 -7.29
N LEU A 521 14.28 -36.86 -7.45
CA LEU A 521 15.11 -36.51 -6.29
C LEU A 521 14.41 -35.49 -5.35
N PHE A 522 13.63 -34.55 -5.88
CA PHE A 522 12.81 -33.65 -5.07
C PHE A 522 11.66 -34.38 -4.35
N ILE A 523 11.01 -35.34 -5.01
CA ILE A 523 9.99 -36.20 -4.38
C ILE A 523 10.60 -36.97 -3.21
N LEU A 524 11.78 -37.56 -3.40
CA LEU A 524 12.47 -38.31 -2.34
C LEU A 524 12.86 -37.40 -1.17
N GLN A 525 13.29 -36.16 -1.43
CA GLN A 525 13.54 -35.18 -0.37
C GLN A 525 12.26 -34.83 0.39
N ALA A 526 11.13 -34.65 -0.30
CA ALA A 526 9.84 -34.40 0.33
C ALA A 526 9.38 -35.60 1.17
N LEU A 527 9.56 -36.82 0.67
CA LEU A 527 9.23 -38.06 1.36
C LEU A 527 10.05 -38.24 2.65
N VAL A 528 11.38 -38.03 2.61
CA VAL A 528 12.24 -38.13 3.80
C VAL A 528 11.88 -37.09 4.86
N LYS A 529 11.52 -35.87 4.42
CA LYS A 529 11.06 -34.81 5.34
C LYS A 529 9.71 -35.12 5.98
N ALA A 530 8.82 -35.80 5.24
CA ALA A 530 7.52 -36.19 5.73
C ALA A 530 7.62 -37.39 6.69
N ASN A 531 8.42 -38.40 6.33
CA ASN A 531 8.53 -39.64 7.08
C ASN A 531 9.90 -40.32 6.89
N THR A 532 10.67 -40.40 7.96
CA THR A 532 12.03 -40.98 7.97
C THR A 532 12.06 -42.50 7.80
N THR A 533 10.93 -43.20 7.96
CA THR A 533 10.87 -44.67 7.77
C THR A 533 11.18 -45.12 6.35
N TYR A 534 11.10 -44.22 5.36
CA TYR A 534 11.39 -44.52 3.96
C TYR A 534 12.84 -44.23 3.55
N ILE A 535 13.70 -43.76 4.46
CA ILE A 535 15.12 -43.50 4.17
C ILE A 535 15.82 -44.72 3.55
N PRO A 536 15.62 -45.97 4.00
CA PRO A 536 16.24 -47.13 3.35
C PRO A 536 15.91 -47.25 1.85
N GLN A 537 14.65 -47.09 1.46
CA GLN A 537 14.21 -47.15 0.06
C GLN A 537 14.72 -45.95 -0.74
N VAL A 538 14.80 -44.79 -0.11
CA VAL A 538 15.38 -43.57 -0.71
C VAL A 538 16.88 -43.78 -0.99
N CYS A 539 17.62 -44.41 -0.07
CA CYS A 539 19.04 -44.72 -0.23
C CYS A 539 19.31 -45.66 -1.40
N GLU A 540 18.40 -46.60 -1.71
CA GLU A 540 18.52 -47.46 -2.89
C GLU A 540 18.52 -46.65 -4.19
N ILE A 541 17.63 -45.66 -4.31
CA ILE A 541 17.60 -44.75 -5.47
C ILE A 541 18.79 -43.79 -5.44
N ALA A 542 19.18 -43.28 -4.27
CA ALA A 542 20.35 -42.41 -4.13
C ALA A 542 21.65 -43.11 -4.56
N ARG A 543 21.77 -44.43 -4.34
CA ARG A 543 22.89 -45.25 -4.84
C ARG A 543 22.90 -45.33 -6.37
N GLN A 544 21.73 -45.39 -7.01
CA GLN A 544 21.67 -45.30 -8.47
C GLN A 544 22.03 -43.88 -8.95
N ALA A 545 21.57 -42.86 -8.23
CA ALA A 545 21.77 -41.46 -8.58
C ALA A 545 23.21 -40.99 -8.48
N VAL A 546 24.04 -41.55 -7.58
CA VAL A 546 25.48 -41.24 -7.53
C VAL A 546 26.24 -41.79 -8.75
N GLN A 547 25.66 -42.75 -9.46
CA GLN A 547 26.21 -43.33 -10.68
C GLN A 547 25.53 -42.81 -11.95
N ASP A 548 24.60 -41.85 -11.83
CA ASP A 548 23.88 -41.32 -13.00
C ASP A 548 24.87 -40.67 -13.98
N ARG A 549 24.66 -40.95 -15.27
CA ARG A 549 25.47 -40.36 -16.36
C ARG A 549 25.47 -38.83 -16.34
N ASN A 550 24.40 -38.21 -15.85
CA ASN A 550 24.24 -36.77 -15.81
C ASN A 550 24.74 -36.16 -14.49
N GLU A 551 25.61 -35.16 -14.62
CA GLU A 551 26.23 -34.47 -13.49
C GLU A 551 25.22 -33.76 -12.58
N GLU A 552 24.18 -33.14 -13.12
CA GLU A 552 23.21 -32.41 -12.30
C GLU A 552 22.38 -33.34 -11.42
N ILE A 553 22.11 -34.58 -11.87
CA ILE A 553 21.48 -35.62 -11.05
C ILE A 553 22.40 -36.02 -9.91
N ARG A 554 23.68 -36.33 -10.22
CA ARG A 554 24.68 -36.66 -9.18
C ARG A 554 24.85 -35.53 -8.16
N ARG A 555 24.86 -34.28 -8.62
CA ARG A 555 24.92 -33.09 -7.76
C ARG A 555 23.68 -32.92 -6.89
N LEU A 556 22.48 -33.05 -7.44
CA LEU A 556 21.22 -32.97 -6.68
C LEU A 556 21.08 -34.13 -5.68
N ASN A 557 21.68 -35.28 -5.98
CA ASN A 557 21.74 -36.40 -5.05
C ASN A 557 22.45 -36.01 -3.75
N ILE A 558 23.49 -35.18 -3.80
CA ILE A 558 24.15 -34.67 -2.58
C ILE A 558 23.18 -33.86 -1.71
N SER A 559 22.27 -33.08 -2.32
CA SER A 559 21.22 -32.38 -1.58
C SER A 559 20.20 -33.34 -0.95
N LEU A 560 19.92 -34.48 -1.60
CA LEU A 560 19.09 -35.54 -1.02
C LEU A 560 19.79 -36.21 0.17
N LEU A 561 21.08 -36.54 0.06
CA LEU A 561 21.88 -37.06 1.17
C LEU A 561 21.91 -36.09 2.36
N ALA A 562 22.04 -34.79 2.10
CA ALA A 562 21.97 -33.77 3.14
C ALA A 562 20.60 -33.74 3.82
N ALA A 563 19.51 -33.86 3.04
CA ALA A 563 18.15 -33.92 3.59
C ALA A 563 17.93 -35.17 4.46
N ILE A 564 18.54 -36.31 4.12
CA ILE A 564 18.56 -37.52 4.94
C ILE A 564 19.23 -37.25 6.29
N LEU A 565 20.45 -36.71 6.29
CA LEU A 565 21.16 -36.41 7.54
C LEU A 565 20.47 -35.35 8.39
N GLN A 566 19.82 -34.38 7.74
CA GLN A 566 19.03 -33.38 8.45
C GLN A 566 17.81 -34.00 9.15
N ALA A 567 17.16 -34.98 8.50
CA ALA A 567 15.98 -35.64 9.05
C ALA A 567 16.34 -36.71 10.08
N GLU A 568 17.44 -37.44 9.87
CA GLU A 568 17.93 -38.53 10.72
C GLU A 568 19.47 -38.52 10.78
N PRO A 569 20.09 -37.77 11.71
CA PRO A 569 21.54 -37.64 11.80
C PRO A 569 22.28 -38.97 12.06
N SER A 570 21.62 -39.91 12.74
CA SER A 570 22.20 -41.24 13.03
C SER A 570 22.54 -42.02 11.76
N TYR A 571 21.84 -41.71 10.65
CA TYR A 571 22.05 -42.35 9.35
C TYR A 571 23.44 -42.07 8.75
N ALA A 572 24.18 -41.07 9.26
CA ALA A 572 25.59 -40.87 8.90
C ALA A 572 26.46 -42.08 9.21
N GLN A 573 26.09 -42.89 10.21
CA GLN A 573 26.84 -44.08 10.61
C GLN A 573 26.44 -45.34 9.84
N GLU A 574 25.32 -45.32 9.11
CA GLU A 574 24.81 -46.46 8.37
C GLU A 574 25.74 -46.83 7.20
N PRO A 575 26.17 -48.11 7.09
CA PRO A 575 27.07 -48.54 6.02
C PRO A 575 26.53 -48.26 4.62
N SER A 576 25.21 -48.38 4.44
CA SER A 576 24.52 -48.14 3.17
C SER A 576 24.61 -46.69 2.72
N PHE A 577 24.60 -45.74 3.66
CA PHE A 577 24.72 -44.31 3.40
C PHE A 577 26.19 -43.91 3.16
N LYS A 578 27.10 -44.37 4.02
CA LYS A 578 28.56 -44.13 3.89
C LYS A 578 29.06 -44.55 2.51
N SER A 579 28.67 -45.73 2.03
CA SER A 579 29.08 -46.22 0.72
C SER A 579 28.64 -45.29 -0.43
N ILE A 580 27.44 -44.69 -0.35
CA ILE A 580 26.96 -43.74 -1.37
C ILE A 580 27.77 -42.45 -1.31
N LEU A 581 28.08 -41.96 -0.10
CA LEU A 581 28.86 -40.75 0.11
C LEU A 581 30.31 -40.91 -0.37
N GLU A 582 30.95 -42.03 -0.05
CA GLU A 582 32.29 -42.39 -0.54
C GLU A 582 32.33 -42.44 -2.07
N GLN A 583 31.30 -43.01 -2.72
CA GLN A 583 31.18 -42.99 -4.18
C GLN A 583 31.06 -41.56 -4.72
N ALA A 584 30.34 -40.67 -4.03
CA ALA A 584 30.24 -39.26 -4.41
C ALA A 584 31.56 -38.48 -4.23
N GLN A 585 32.37 -38.82 -3.22
CA GLN A 585 33.71 -38.26 -3.02
C GLN A 585 34.70 -38.67 -4.11
N LEU A 586 34.41 -39.76 -4.82
CA LEU A 586 35.16 -40.21 -5.98
C LEU A 586 34.58 -39.70 -7.32
N ASP A 587 33.56 -38.83 -7.30
CA ASP A 587 32.97 -38.28 -8.52
C ASP A 587 34.03 -37.58 -9.38
N LYS A 588 33.94 -37.69 -10.71
CA LYS A 588 34.85 -37.00 -11.63
C LYS A 588 34.77 -35.46 -11.52
N ASN A 589 33.63 -34.90 -11.13
CA ASN A 589 33.44 -33.47 -10.96
C ASN A 589 33.91 -32.99 -9.56
N LYS A 590 34.82 -32.01 -9.55
CA LYS A 590 35.42 -31.47 -8.31
C LYS A 590 34.42 -30.81 -7.36
N ASP A 591 33.39 -30.16 -7.88
CA ASP A 591 32.38 -29.48 -7.06
C ASP A 591 31.49 -30.50 -6.34
N ILE A 592 31.14 -31.61 -7.00
CA ILE A 592 30.41 -32.71 -6.36
C ILE A 592 31.26 -33.35 -5.25
N ARG A 593 32.55 -33.63 -5.51
CA ARG A 593 33.47 -34.15 -4.48
C ARG A 593 33.52 -33.23 -3.27
N LYS A 594 33.70 -31.92 -3.49
CA LYS A 594 33.74 -30.92 -2.43
C LYS A 594 32.42 -30.87 -1.63
N LEU A 595 31.27 -30.96 -2.30
CA LEU A 595 29.98 -30.99 -1.61
C LEU A 595 29.83 -32.27 -0.78
N ALA A 596 30.26 -33.42 -1.29
CA ALA A 596 30.27 -34.69 -0.57
C ALA A 596 31.21 -34.65 0.65
N ASP A 597 32.43 -34.13 0.50
CA ASP A 597 33.40 -33.98 1.60
C ASP A 597 32.87 -33.11 2.74
N ASN A 598 32.14 -32.04 2.42
CA ASN A 598 31.50 -31.19 3.42
C ASN A 598 30.37 -31.91 4.17
N LEU A 599 29.66 -32.84 3.52
CA LEU A 599 28.65 -33.65 4.21
C LEU A 599 29.31 -34.67 5.13
N SER A 600 30.45 -35.26 4.74
CA SER A 600 31.19 -36.23 5.55
C SER A 600 31.77 -35.63 6.84
N SER A 601 31.92 -34.30 6.91
CA SER A 601 32.46 -33.58 8.06
C SER A 601 31.38 -33.00 8.99
N THR A 602 30.10 -33.19 8.67
CA THR A 602 28.94 -32.79 9.47
C THR A 602 28.44 -33.97 10.29
#